data_AF-A0A2V6F608-F1
#
_entry.id   AF-A0A2V6F608-F1
#
_cell.length_a   1.000
_cell.length_b   1.000
_cell.length_c   1.000
_cell.angle_alpha   90.00
_cell.angle_beta   90.00
_cell.angle_gamma   90.00
#
_symmetry.space_group_name_H-M   'P 1'
#
loop_
_entity.id
_entity.type
_entity.pdbx_description
1 polymer ?
#
loop_
_entity_poly.entity_id
_entity_poly.type
_entity_poly.pdbx_seq_one_letter_code
_entity_poly.pdbx_strand_id
1 'polypeptide(L)'
;MLAYMGPQLRNGIPLLLLAAFLSGCNRQPQGTHVTPRGNYFKTHFQDEAQFIVETVLTDLAEMASYAKSNQPPAEFSVTAEERSDSQFRMPSYDVKIVFGKRGAIERRLRITQPIWTPGLYEDLTRTLAGGT
;
A
#
# COMPACT_ATOMS: atom_id res chain seq x y z
N MET A 1 16.81 85.17 23.71
CA MET A 1 17.55 84.27 24.63
C MET A 1 16.55 83.34 25.28
N LEU A 2 16.42 82.12 24.75
CA LEU A 2 15.92 80.91 25.43
C LEU A 2 16.18 79.77 24.45
N ALA A 3 17.28 79.07 24.69
CA ALA A 3 17.60 77.82 24.04
C ALA A 3 16.73 76.73 24.66
N TYR A 4 16.11 75.89 23.84
CA TYR A 4 15.81 74.52 24.25
C TYR A 4 16.00 73.57 23.08
N MET A 5 16.93 72.65 23.33
CA MET A 5 17.53 71.69 22.42
C MET A 5 16.71 70.39 22.55
N GLY A 6 16.01 70.00 21.48
CA GLY A 6 15.26 68.74 21.42
C GLY A 6 16.12 67.61 20.84
N PRO A 7 16.26 66.45 21.50
CA PRO A 7 17.18 65.41 21.08
C PRO A 7 16.61 64.43 20.04
N GLN A 8 17.45 64.15 19.06
CA GLN A 8 17.80 62.84 18.50
C GLN A 8 16.71 61.96 17.86
N LEU A 9 16.85 61.84 16.53
CA LEU A 9 16.40 60.73 15.68
C LEU A 9 16.76 59.38 16.33
N ARG A 10 15.75 58.64 16.79
CA ARG A 10 15.92 57.26 17.25
C ARG A 10 15.50 56.29 16.14
N ASN A 11 16.46 56.05 15.24
CA ASN A 11 16.54 54.84 14.43
C ASN A 11 16.41 53.60 15.32
N GLY A 12 15.70 52.57 14.86
CA GLY A 12 15.91 51.22 15.39
C GLY A 12 14.70 50.31 15.60
N ILE A 13 13.58 50.47 14.88
CA ILE A 13 12.46 49.51 14.98
C ILE A 13 11.84 49.15 13.62
N PRO A 14 12.62 48.64 12.64
CA PRO A 14 12.00 47.69 11.70
C PRO A 14 12.84 46.44 11.40
N LEU A 15 13.87 46.12 12.20
CA LEU A 15 14.76 44.98 11.90
C LEU A 15 14.48 43.71 12.73
N LEU A 16 13.64 43.79 13.76
CA LEU A 16 13.37 42.64 14.65
C LEU A 16 12.18 41.76 14.21
N LEU A 17 11.32 42.24 13.30
CA LEU A 17 10.18 41.47 12.79
C LEU A 17 10.51 40.61 11.56
N LEU A 18 11.59 40.91 10.82
CA LEU A 18 11.98 40.14 9.63
C LEU A 18 12.79 38.87 9.97
N ALA A 19 13.47 38.83 11.12
CA ALA A 19 14.31 37.70 11.53
C ALA A 19 13.50 36.49 12.05
N ALA A 20 12.23 36.69 12.42
CA ALA A 20 11.37 35.62 12.93
C ALA A 20 10.79 34.70 11.82
N PHE A 21 10.86 35.12 10.55
CA PHE A 21 10.30 34.36 9.42
C PHE A 21 11.30 33.42 8.72
N LEU A 22 12.59 33.45 9.08
CA LEU A 22 13.64 32.67 8.39
C LEU A 22 14.22 31.49 9.20
N SER A 23 13.75 31.24 10.41
CA SER A 23 14.28 30.18 11.29
C SER A 23 13.35 28.96 11.44
N GLY A 24 12.65 28.58 10.36
CA GLY A 24 11.65 27.50 10.36
C GLY A 24 11.97 26.23 9.55
N CYS A 25 13.14 26.13 8.92
CA CYS A 25 13.48 24.97 8.06
C CYS A 25 14.83 24.33 8.46
N ASN A 26 14.89 23.64 9.60
CA ASN A 26 15.84 22.53 9.74
C ASN A 26 15.45 21.57 10.88
N ARG A 27 14.38 20.79 10.69
CA ARG A 27 14.20 19.56 11.47
C ARG A 27 15.00 18.46 10.78
N GLN A 28 16.20 18.23 11.29
CA GLN A 28 17.00 17.04 10.99
C GLN A 28 16.28 15.84 11.63
N PRO A 29 15.81 14.82 10.88
CA PRO A 29 15.18 13.66 11.49
C PRO A 29 16.27 12.78 12.14
N GLN A 30 16.66 13.12 13.36
CA GLN A 30 17.27 12.15 14.27
C GLN A 30 16.15 11.34 14.92
N GLY A 31 15.78 10.28 14.23
CA GLY A 31 14.97 9.22 14.77
C GLY A 31 15.36 7.98 14.00
N THR A 32 16.17 7.13 14.63
CA THR A 32 16.30 5.73 14.28
C THR A 32 14.86 5.23 14.11
N HIS A 33 14.44 5.02 12.87
CA HIS A 33 13.13 4.45 12.60
C HIS A 33 13.26 2.98 13.00
N VAL A 34 13.12 2.72 14.30
CA VAL A 34 12.62 1.43 14.77
C VAL A 34 11.25 1.36 14.14
N THR A 35 11.18 0.75 12.95
CA THR A 35 9.89 0.40 12.36
C THR A 35 9.18 -0.37 13.45
N PRO A 36 8.11 0.16 14.05
CA PRO A 36 7.33 -0.66 14.93
C PRO A 36 6.90 -1.82 14.04
N ARG A 37 7.27 -3.06 14.40
CA ARG A 37 6.47 -4.22 14.01
C ARG A 37 5.15 -4.06 14.76
N GLY A 38 4.40 -3.01 14.40
CA GLY A 38 3.07 -2.76 14.89
C GLY A 38 2.25 -3.82 14.21
N ASN A 39 1.74 -4.76 15.00
CA ASN A 39 0.64 -5.62 14.59
C ASN A 39 -0.39 -4.71 13.94
N TYR A 40 -0.42 -4.75 12.62
CA TYR A 40 -1.29 -3.96 11.78
C TYR A 40 -2.71 -4.13 12.31
N PHE A 41 -3.37 -3.02 12.67
CA PHE A 41 -4.69 -3.09 13.31
C PHE A 41 -5.65 -3.82 12.38
N LYS A 42 -6.11 -5.02 12.78
CA LYS A 42 -6.97 -5.84 11.94
C LYS A 42 -8.38 -5.27 11.91
N THR A 43 -8.87 -4.96 10.72
CA THR A 43 -10.21 -4.40 10.51
C THR A 43 -11.05 -5.32 9.64
N HIS A 44 -12.38 -5.22 9.73
CA HIS A 44 -13.29 -5.93 8.82
C HIS A 44 -13.02 -5.62 7.34
N PHE A 45 -12.50 -4.43 7.01
CA PHE A 45 -12.12 -4.10 5.63
C PHE A 45 -10.97 -4.96 5.10
N GLN A 46 -10.10 -5.48 5.95
CA GLN A 46 -9.01 -6.37 5.51
C GLN A 46 -9.56 -7.76 5.19
N ASP A 47 -10.49 -8.27 6.00
CA ASP A 47 -11.18 -9.54 5.71
C ASP A 47 -12.00 -9.41 4.41
N GLU A 48 -12.66 -8.27 4.19
CA GLU A 48 -13.37 -8.00 2.94
C GLU A 48 -12.42 -7.91 1.74
N ALA A 49 -11.30 -7.19 1.87
CA ALA A 49 -10.30 -7.11 0.81
C ALA A 49 -9.72 -8.50 0.47
N GLN A 50 -9.45 -9.33 1.47
CA GLN A 50 -9.02 -10.71 1.29
C GLN A 50 -10.08 -11.52 0.53
N PHE A 51 -11.34 -11.44 0.95
CA PHE A 51 -12.46 -12.11 0.29
C PHE A 51 -12.59 -11.68 -1.19
N ILE A 52 -12.41 -10.39 -1.50
CA ILE A 52 -12.42 -9.88 -2.88
C ILE A 52 -11.28 -10.51 -3.69
N VAL A 53 -10.06 -10.57 -3.15
CA VAL A 53 -8.93 -11.23 -3.84
C VAL A 53 -9.25 -12.71 -4.12
N GLU A 54 -9.74 -13.44 -3.12
CA GLU A 54 -10.10 -14.86 -3.28
C GLU A 54 -11.18 -15.07 -4.33
N THR A 55 -12.19 -14.20 -4.36
CA THR A 55 -13.28 -14.25 -5.34
C THR A 55 -12.77 -14.03 -6.76
N VAL A 56 -12.00 -12.96 -7.00
CA VAL A 56 -11.46 -12.68 -8.34
C VAL A 56 -10.57 -13.82 -8.83
N LEU A 57 -9.71 -14.36 -7.96
CA LEU A 57 -8.81 -15.45 -8.31
C LEU A 57 -9.54 -16.78 -8.52
N THR A 58 -10.66 -17.01 -7.82
CA THR A 58 -11.55 -18.14 -8.06
C THR A 58 -12.10 -18.08 -9.48
N ASP A 59 -12.71 -16.95 -9.86
CA ASP A 59 -13.27 -16.76 -11.19
C ASP A 59 -12.21 -16.96 -12.30
N LEU A 60 -11.04 -16.33 -12.15
CA LEU A 60 -9.95 -16.45 -13.12
C LEU A 60 -9.45 -17.89 -13.27
N ALA A 61 -9.32 -18.62 -12.18
CA ALA A 61 -8.86 -20.00 -12.20
C ALA A 61 -9.91 -20.96 -12.77
N GLU A 62 -11.19 -20.75 -12.48
CA GLU A 62 -12.30 -21.48 -13.09
C GLU A 62 -12.36 -21.23 -14.60
N MET A 63 -12.33 -19.96 -15.03
CA MET A 63 -12.30 -19.58 -16.44
C MET A 63 -11.11 -20.21 -17.16
N ALA A 64 -9.92 -20.18 -16.55
CA ALA A 64 -8.72 -20.78 -17.12
C ALA A 64 -8.81 -22.32 -17.21
N SER A 65 -9.37 -22.98 -16.18
CA SER A 65 -9.61 -24.43 -16.22
C SER A 65 -10.60 -24.77 -17.32
N TYR A 66 -11.72 -24.04 -17.41
CA TYR A 66 -12.74 -24.26 -18.42
C TYR A 66 -12.20 -24.05 -19.83
N ALA A 67 -11.43 -22.98 -20.06
CA ALA A 67 -10.80 -22.72 -21.36
C ALA A 67 -9.85 -23.85 -21.81
N LYS A 68 -9.25 -24.59 -20.88
CA LYS A 68 -8.33 -25.70 -21.17
C LYS A 68 -9.03 -27.04 -21.38
N SER A 69 -10.07 -27.34 -20.62
CA SER A 69 -10.71 -28.67 -20.61
C SER A 69 -12.19 -28.68 -21.00
N ASN A 70 -12.78 -27.54 -21.33
CA ASN A 70 -14.23 -27.35 -21.55
C ASN A 70 -15.10 -27.88 -20.37
N GLN A 71 -14.52 -27.90 -19.17
CA GLN A 71 -15.15 -28.39 -17.96
C GLN A 71 -14.68 -27.56 -16.76
N PRO A 72 -15.57 -27.26 -15.80
CA PRO A 72 -15.15 -26.64 -14.54
C PRO A 72 -14.24 -27.60 -13.75
N PRO A 73 -13.39 -27.07 -12.84
CA PRO A 73 -12.56 -27.92 -12.02
C PRO A 73 -13.42 -28.70 -11.00
N ALA A 74 -13.22 -30.02 -10.92
CA ALA A 74 -13.99 -30.88 -10.00
C ALA A 74 -13.61 -30.71 -8.52
N GLU A 75 -12.31 -30.51 -8.26
CA GLU A 75 -11.77 -30.22 -6.93
C GLU A 75 -10.91 -28.96 -7.05
N PHE A 76 -11.29 -27.93 -6.29
CA PHE A 76 -10.73 -26.59 -6.44
C PHE A 76 -10.80 -25.80 -5.14
N SER A 77 -9.74 -25.05 -4.83
CA SER A 77 -9.78 -24.04 -3.79
C SER A 77 -8.81 -22.89 -4.08
N VAL A 78 -9.18 -21.70 -3.61
CA VAL A 78 -8.31 -20.52 -3.58
C VAL A 78 -8.26 -20.02 -2.15
N THR A 79 -7.06 -19.68 -1.71
CA THR A 79 -6.84 -18.96 -0.45
C THR A 79 -5.89 -17.80 -0.73
N ALA A 80 -6.17 -16.63 -0.16
CA ALA A 80 -5.26 -15.51 -0.15
C ALA A 80 -5.04 -15.08 1.30
N GLU A 81 -3.83 -15.26 1.83
CA GLU A 81 -3.54 -14.84 3.20
C GLU A 81 -2.81 -13.50 3.18
N GLU A 82 -3.38 -12.48 3.84
CA GLU A 82 -2.68 -11.20 3.97
C GLU A 82 -1.42 -11.39 4.81
N ARG A 83 -0.28 -10.96 4.25
CA ARG A 83 1.00 -11.09 4.91
C ARG A 83 1.12 -10.12 6.07
N SER A 84 1.78 -10.54 7.15
CA SER A 84 2.06 -9.70 8.31
C SER A 84 3.01 -8.53 8.03
N ASP A 85 3.77 -8.58 6.92
CA ASP A 85 4.63 -7.50 6.42
C ASP A 85 3.92 -6.56 5.43
N SER A 86 2.59 -6.67 5.31
CA SER A 86 1.76 -5.79 4.48
C SER A 86 1.91 -4.32 4.88
N GLN A 87 1.93 -3.45 3.88
CA GLN A 87 1.99 -2.01 4.09
C GLN A 87 0.57 -1.44 4.19
N PHE A 88 0.39 -0.39 4.98
CA PHE A 88 -0.89 0.28 5.10
C PHE A 88 -1.38 0.75 3.72
N ARG A 89 -2.62 0.36 3.37
CA ARG A 89 -3.27 0.62 2.06
C ARG A 89 -2.60 -0.04 0.86
N MET A 90 -1.61 -0.89 1.07
CA MET A 90 -0.92 -1.68 0.04
C MET A 90 -0.69 -3.11 0.56
N PRO A 91 -1.77 -3.87 0.81
CA PRO A 91 -1.63 -5.23 1.32
C PRO A 91 -0.95 -6.13 0.31
N SER A 92 -0.30 -7.17 0.83
CA SER A 92 0.32 -8.22 0.03
C SER A 92 -0.23 -9.56 0.49
N TYR A 93 -0.64 -10.40 -0.45
CA TYR A 93 -1.25 -11.68 -0.17
C TYR A 93 -0.33 -12.82 -0.63
N ASP A 94 -0.17 -13.83 0.21
CA ASP A 94 0.33 -15.14 -0.22
C ASP A 94 -0.87 -15.93 -0.75
N VAL A 95 -0.91 -16.11 -2.07
CA VAL A 95 -1.99 -16.75 -2.82
C VAL A 95 -1.63 -18.21 -3.05
N LYS A 96 -2.61 -19.09 -2.82
CA LYS A 96 -2.54 -20.50 -3.17
C LYS A 96 -3.82 -20.92 -3.91
N ILE A 97 -3.64 -21.50 -5.09
CA ILE A 97 -4.73 -22.03 -5.91
C ILE A 97 -4.48 -23.52 -6.12
N VAL A 98 -5.37 -24.37 -5.62
CA VAL A 98 -5.24 -25.84 -5.66
C VAL A 98 -6.23 -26.42 -6.66
N PHE A 99 -5.77 -27.34 -7.52
CA PHE A 99 -6.59 -28.03 -8.51
C PHE A 99 -6.66 -29.54 -8.24
N GLY A 100 -7.15 -29.91 -7.06
CA GLY A 100 -7.19 -31.30 -6.60
C GLY A 100 -5.82 -31.97 -6.72
N LYS A 101 -5.76 -33.13 -7.39
CA LYS A 101 -4.52 -33.89 -7.61
C LYS A 101 -3.57 -33.27 -8.65
N ARG A 102 -3.96 -32.22 -9.39
CA ARG A 102 -3.10 -31.57 -10.41
C ARG A 102 -2.02 -30.68 -9.79
N GLY A 103 -2.09 -30.43 -8.49
CA GLY A 103 -1.12 -29.62 -7.75
C GLY A 103 -1.66 -28.23 -7.40
N ALA A 104 -0.74 -27.35 -7.02
CA ALA A 104 -1.05 -26.00 -6.56
C ALA A 104 -0.16 -24.95 -7.24
N ILE A 105 -0.73 -23.77 -7.45
CA ILE A 105 -0.02 -22.56 -7.86
C ILE A 105 0.09 -21.68 -6.62
N GLU A 106 1.33 -21.35 -6.24
CA GLU A 106 1.62 -20.46 -5.12
C GLU A 106 2.33 -19.20 -5.64
N ARG A 107 1.79 -18.02 -5.31
CA ARG A 107 2.30 -16.73 -5.77
C ARG A 107 2.09 -15.66 -4.72
N ARG A 108 2.93 -14.63 -4.77
CA ARG A 108 2.68 -13.40 -4.02
C ARG A 108 1.94 -12.41 -4.91
N LEU A 109 0.82 -11.91 -4.42
CA LEU A 109 0.08 -10.82 -5.04
C LEU A 109 0.30 -9.53 -4.23
N ARG A 110 0.79 -8.46 -4.87
CA ARG A 110 0.94 -7.15 -4.22
C ARG A 110 -0.10 -6.20 -4.76
N ILE A 111 -0.92 -5.63 -3.88
CA ILE A 111 -1.92 -4.62 -4.26
C ILE A 111 -1.22 -3.28 -4.46
N THR A 112 -0.79 -3.00 -5.70
CA THR A 112 -0.15 -1.75 -6.10
C THR A 112 -1.08 -0.78 -6.84
N GLN A 113 -2.29 -1.24 -7.12
CA GLN A 113 -3.36 -0.54 -7.85
C GLN A 113 -4.70 -0.87 -7.18
N PRO A 114 -5.83 -0.20 -7.55
CA PRO A 114 -7.14 -0.59 -7.04
C PRO A 114 -7.39 -2.09 -7.24
N ILE A 115 -7.85 -2.78 -6.19
CA ILE A 115 -7.93 -4.25 -6.13
C ILE A 115 -8.74 -4.88 -7.27
N TRP A 116 -9.67 -4.16 -7.88
CA TRP A 116 -10.47 -4.61 -9.03
C TRP A 116 -9.81 -4.40 -10.39
N THR A 117 -8.59 -3.86 -10.45
CA THR A 117 -7.92 -3.56 -11.72
C THR A 117 -7.42 -4.86 -12.38
N PRO A 118 -7.79 -5.18 -13.64
CA PRO A 118 -7.38 -6.43 -14.28
C PRO A 118 -5.85 -6.62 -14.35
N GLY A 119 -5.11 -5.53 -14.59
CA GLY A 119 -3.65 -5.51 -14.66
C GLY A 119 -2.95 -6.06 -13.42
N LEU A 120 -3.61 -6.00 -12.26
CA LEU A 120 -3.10 -6.53 -11.00
C LEU A 120 -2.94 -8.07 -11.03
N TYR A 121 -3.75 -8.76 -11.84
CA TYR A 121 -3.85 -10.21 -11.86
C TYR A 121 -3.22 -10.86 -13.10
N GLU A 122 -2.69 -10.07 -14.04
CA GLU A 122 -2.21 -10.55 -15.34
C GLU A 122 -1.18 -11.68 -15.24
N ASP A 123 -0.19 -11.56 -14.35
CA ASP A 123 0.85 -12.58 -14.19
C ASP A 123 0.28 -13.90 -13.65
N LEU A 124 -0.68 -13.83 -12.72
CA LEU A 124 -1.40 -14.99 -12.21
C LEU A 124 -2.27 -15.61 -13.31
N THR A 125 -3.01 -14.79 -14.06
CA THR A 125 -3.82 -15.25 -15.20
C THR A 125 -2.97 -15.92 -16.28
N ARG A 126 -1.79 -15.38 -16.60
CA ARG A 126 -0.83 -15.98 -17.54
C ARG A 126 -0.37 -17.36 -17.04
N THR A 127 0.00 -17.44 -15.77
CA THR A 127 0.38 -18.71 -15.13
C THR A 127 -0.77 -19.73 -15.20
N LEU A 128 -1.99 -19.30 -14.87
CA LEU A 128 -3.20 -20.13 -14.92
C LEU A 128 -3.52 -20.60 -16.34
N ALA A 129 -3.28 -19.78 -17.35
CA ALA A 129 -3.40 -20.12 -18.76
C ALA A 129 -2.28 -21.07 -19.26
N GLY A 130 -1.23 -21.30 -18.47
CA GLY A 130 -0.10 -22.15 -18.83
C GLY A 130 1.06 -21.42 -19.50
N GLY A 131 1.08 -20.09 -19.48
CA GLY A 131 2.23 -19.27 -19.86
C GLY A 131 3.25 -19.17 -18.72
N THR A 132 4.54 -19.18 -19.04
CA THR A 132 5.65 -18.93 -18.10
C THR A 132 6.06 -17.48 -18.12
#